data_AF-A0A661QBN5-F1
#
_entry.id   AF-A0A661QBN5-F1
#
_cell.length_a   1.000
_cell.length_b   1.000
_cell.length_c   1.000
_cell.angle_alpha   90.00
_cell.angle_beta   90.00
_cell.angle_gamma   90.00
#
_symmetry.space_group_name_H-M   'P 1'
#
loop_
_entity.id
_entity.type
_entity.pdbx_description
1 polymer ?
#
loop_
_entity_poly.entity_id
_entity_poly.type
_entity_poly.pdbx_seq_one_letter_code
_entity_poly.pdbx_strand_id
1 'polypeptide(L)'
;MILASEDGLSGNEIGDIVNLLPRSFMHHFRDVGGIFREKHGGIYIYFSNDPTIYAKQIIKRVQADDVKRISDAIAIKILVVYIKHPELSEDELSSILRREQNVNVSPSMITKLLSFHGLLKKTPDSRR
;
A
#
# COMPACT_ATOMS: atom_id res chain seq x y z
N MET A 1 -18.29 -7.06 -3.11
CA MET A 1 -17.01 -6.91 -2.38
C MET A 1 -15.85 -6.59 -3.33
N ILE A 2 -15.47 -7.47 -4.27
CA ILE A 2 -14.31 -7.24 -5.16
C ILE A 2 -14.49 -5.99 -6.02
N LEU A 3 -15.67 -5.79 -6.59
CA LEU A 3 -16.00 -4.60 -7.41
C LEU A 3 -15.97 -3.27 -6.62
N ALA A 4 -16.12 -3.35 -5.30
CA ALA A 4 -16.07 -2.19 -4.41
C ALA A 4 -14.72 -2.07 -3.67
N SER A 5 -13.81 -3.04 -3.85
CA SER A 5 -12.48 -2.97 -3.26
C SER A 5 -11.64 -1.94 -3.98
N GLU A 6 -10.87 -1.16 -3.24
CA GLU A 6 -10.03 -0.13 -3.83
C GLU A 6 -8.74 -0.69 -4.46
N ASP A 7 -8.30 -1.88 -4.09
CA ASP A 7 -7.03 -2.51 -4.51
C ASP A 7 -7.18 -3.98 -4.96
N GLY A 8 -8.41 -4.40 -5.25
CA GLY A 8 -8.74 -5.81 -5.50
C GLY A 8 -8.72 -6.61 -4.19
N LEU A 9 -8.84 -7.94 -4.27
CA LEU A 9 -8.77 -8.80 -3.08
C LEU A 9 -8.08 -10.12 -3.39
N SER A 10 -7.18 -10.55 -2.52
CA SER A 10 -6.66 -11.91 -2.49
C SER A 10 -7.70 -12.89 -1.94
N GLY A 11 -7.50 -14.19 -2.20
CA GLY A 11 -8.36 -15.22 -1.62
C GLY A 11 -8.41 -15.18 -0.09
N ASN A 12 -7.30 -14.84 0.57
CA ASN A 12 -7.24 -14.68 2.02
C ASN A 12 -8.08 -13.50 2.49
N GLU A 13 -7.92 -12.32 1.87
CA GLU A 13 -8.72 -11.12 2.21
C GLU A 13 -10.23 -11.37 1.99
N ILE A 14 -10.61 -12.10 0.94
CA ILE A 14 -12.00 -12.53 0.74
C ILE A 14 -12.45 -13.45 1.87
N GLY A 15 -11.61 -14.43 2.24
CA GLY A 15 -11.86 -15.37 3.32
C GLY A 15 -12.07 -14.70 4.67
N ASP A 16 -11.26 -13.69 4.98
CA ASP A 16 -11.38 -12.88 6.19
C ASP A 16 -12.71 -12.12 6.21
N ILE A 17 -13.14 -11.56 5.07
CA ILE A 17 -14.42 -10.83 4.96
C ILE A 17 -15.62 -11.76 5.13
N VAL A 18 -15.59 -12.96 4.55
CA VAL A 18 -16.71 -13.92 4.62
C VAL A 18 -16.61 -14.89 5.81
N ASN A 19 -15.55 -14.77 6.62
CA ASN A 19 -15.19 -15.66 7.72
C ASN A 19 -15.15 -17.15 7.32
N LEU A 20 -14.54 -17.46 6.19
CA LEU A 20 -14.36 -18.82 5.68
C LEU A 20 -12.92 -19.04 5.22
N LEU A 21 -12.47 -20.29 5.29
CA LEU A 21 -11.17 -20.66 4.72
C LEU A 21 -11.22 -20.54 3.19
N PRO A 22 -10.27 -19.86 2.52
CA PRO A 22 -10.31 -19.67 1.06
C PRO A 22 -10.48 -20.97 0.28
N ARG A 23 -9.84 -22.06 0.73
CA ARG A 23 -9.95 -23.37 0.08
C ARG A 23 -11.37 -23.95 0.03
N SER A 24 -12.28 -23.53 0.91
CA SER A 24 -13.65 -24.06 0.94
C SER A 24 -14.56 -23.45 -0.12
N PHE A 25 -14.32 -22.22 -0.55
CA PHE A 25 -15.29 -21.47 -1.37
C PHE A 25 -14.68 -20.77 -2.60
N MET A 26 -13.36 -20.62 -2.70
CA MET A 26 -12.73 -19.87 -3.81
C MET A 26 -12.95 -20.50 -5.19
N HIS A 27 -13.35 -21.77 -5.27
CA HIS A 27 -13.71 -22.39 -6.56
C HIS A 27 -14.97 -21.74 -7.17
N HIS A 28 -15.87 -21.19 -6.36
CA HIS A 28 -17.04 -20.46 -6.85
C HIS A 28 -16.65 -19.15 -7.56
N PHE A 29 -15.55 -18.51 -7.17
CA PHE A 29 -15.10 -17.24 -7.72
C PHE A 29 -14.43 -17.34 -9.09
N ARG A 30 -14.15 -18.55 -9.59
CA ARG A 30 -13.52 -18.75 -10.91
C ARG A 30 -14.42 -18.31 -12.06
N ASP A 31 -15.72 -18.52 -11.91
CA ASP A 31 -16.70 -18.35 -12.98
C ASP A 31 -17.67 -17.19 -12.70
N VAL A 32 -17.37 -16.36 -11.69
CA VAL A 32 -18.17 -15.18 -11.37
C VAL A 32 -17.94 -14.12 -12.45
N GLY A 33 -19.01 -13.78 -13.17
CA GLY A 33 -19.00 -12.68 -14.12
C GLY A 33 -18.69 -11.34 -13.42
N GLY A 34 -17.99 -10.45 -14.12
CA GLY A 34 -17.65 -9.12 -13.60
C GLY A 34 -16.27 -9.05 -12.92
N ILE A 35 -15.61 -10.19 -12.69
CA ILE A 35 -14.28 -10.23 -12.09
C ILE A 35 -13.32 -11.11 -12.88
N PHE A 36 -12.03 -10.89 -12.69
CA PHE A 36 -10.98 -11.77 -13.17
C PHE A 36 -9.85 -11.84 -12.14
N ARG A 37 -8.87 -12.72 -12.34
CA ARG A 37 -7.75 -12.89 -11.40
C ARG A 37 -6.41 -12.79 -12.10
N GLU A 38 -5.45 -12.16 -11.44
CA GLU A 38 -4.04 -12.08 -11.83
C GLU A 38 -3.15 -12.58 -10.69
N LYS A 39 -1.92 -13.01 -10.99
CA LYS A 39 -1.00 -13.56 -9.99
C LYS A 39 0.05 -12.50 -9.62
N HIS A 40 0.04 -12.06 -8.36
CA HIS A 40 0.97 -11.09 -7.79
C HIS A 40 1.75 -11.73 -6.64
N GLY A 41 3.08 -11.74 -6.72
CA GLY A 41 3.92 -12.29 -5.63
C GLY A 41 3.61 -13.74 -5.25
N GLY A 42 3.10 -14.54 -6.21
CA GLY A 42 2.73 -15.94 -5.96
C GLY A 42 1.26 -16.16 -5.58
N ILE A 43 0.48 -15.11 -5.31
CA ILE A 43 -0.91 -15.17 -4.83
C ILE A 43 -1.85 -14.65 -5.92
N TYR A 44 -3.03 -15.27 -6.05
CA TYR A 44 -4.08 -14.74 -6.92
C TYR A 44 -4.79 -13.55 -6.26
N ILE A 45 -4.84 -12.44 -6.98
CA ILE A 45 -5.63 -11.25 -6.66
C ILE A 45 -6.78 -11.16 -7.64
N TYR A 46 -7.98 -10.92 -7.14
CA TYR A 46 -9.20 -10.78 -7.91
C TYR A 46 -9.52 -9.30 -8.10
N PHE A 47 -9.82 -8.92 -9.33
CA PHE A 47 -10.10 -7.56 -9.77
C PHE A 47 -11.42 -7.47 -10.53
N SER A 48 -11.95 -6.26 -10.69
CA SER A 48 -13.07 -6.00 -11.60
C SER A 48 -12.64 -6.16 -13.06
N ASN A 49 -13.50 -6.72 -13.91
CA ASN A 49 -13.28 -6.74 -15.36
C ASN A 49 -13.61 -5.40 -16.06
N ASP A 50 -14.15 -4.42 -15.34
CA ASP A 50 -14.30 -3.06 -15.84
C ASP A 50 -12.91 -2.39 -15.90
N PRO A 51 -12.45 -1.93 -17.08
CA PRO A 51 -11.11 -1.36 -17.24
C PRO A 51 -10.84 -0.13 -16.35
N THR A 52 -11.86 0.68 -16.09
CA THR A 52 -11.74 1.90 -15.27
C THR A 52 -11.57 1.56 -13.80
N ILE A 53 -12.33 0.57 -13.32
CA ILE A 53 -12.20 0.08 -11.94
C ILE A 53 -10.88 -0.66 -11.78
N TYR A 54 -10.54 -1.56 -12.71
CA TYR A 54 -9.28 -2.30 -12.71
C TYR A 54 -8.06 -1.36 -12.64
N ALA A 55 -8.02 -0.31 -13.47
CA ALA A 55 -6.91 0.63 -13.48
C ALA A 55 -6.70 1.31 -12.12
N LYS A 56 -7.79 1.63 -11.40
CA LYS A 56 -7.70 2.17 -10.04
C LYS A 56 -7.21 1.12 -9.05
N GLN A 57 -7.75 -0.10 -9.15
CA GLN A 57 -7.40 -1.22 -8.27
C GLN A 57 -5.93 -1.60 -8.39
N ILE A 58 -5.41 -1.75 -9.60
CA ILE A 58 -4.04 -2.19 -9.81
C ILE A 58 -3.02 -1.16 -9.32
N ILE A 59 -3.30 0.13 -9.52
CA ILE A 59 -2.44 1.22 -9.01
C ILE A 59 -2.39 1.17 -7.48
N LYS A 60 -3.54 1.10 -6.82
CA LYS A 60 -3.57 1.03 -5.35
C LYS A 60 -2.95 -0.26 -4.83
N ARG A 61 -3.12 -1.39 -5.52
CA ARG A 61 -2.49 -2.67 -5.13
C ARG A 61 -0.98 -2.57 -5.15
N VAL A 62 -0.40 -2.02 -6.22
CA VAL A 62 1.05 -1.82 -6.32
C VAL A 62 1.55 -0.88 -5.23
N GLN A 63 0.83 0.20 -4.94
CA GLN A 63 1.17 1.11 -3.84
C GLN A 63 1.13 0.42 -2.47
N ALA A 64 0.08 -0.38 -2.20
CA ALA A 64 -0.06 -1.13 -0.96
C ALA A 64 1.04 -2.18 -0.80
N ASP A 65 1.37 -2.92 -1.86
CA ASP A 65 2.43 -3.93 -1.84
C ASP A 65 3.82 -3.29 -1.64
N ASP A 66 4.07 -2.11 -2.21
CA ASP A 66 5.29 -1.34 -1.97
C ASP A 66 5.41 -0.87 -0.51
N VAL A 67 4.31 -0.44 0.11
CA VAL A 67 4.30 -0.04 1.53
C VAL A 67 4.42 -1.24 2.46
N LYS A 68 3.78 -2.39 2.15
CA LYS A 68 3.92 -3.63 2.91
C LYS A 68 5.37 -4.17 2.97
N ARG A 69 6.23 -3.77 2.03
CA ARG A 69 7.68 -4.10 2.08
C ARG A 69 8.45 -3.30 3.12
N ILE A 70 7.88 -2.18 3.59
CA ILE A 70 8.42 -1.39 4.69
C ILE A 70 8.01 -2.08 5.99
N SER A 71 8.97 -2.49 6.81
CA SER A 71 8.64 -3.09 8.10
C SER A 71 8.05 -2.05 9.05
N ASP A 72 7.16 -2.47 9.95
CA ASP A 72 6.53 -1.59 10.94
C ASP A 72 7.57 -0.80 11.76
N ALA A 73 8.66 -1.46 12.14
CA ALA A 73 9.76 -0.81 12.87
C ALA A 73 10.42 0.33 12.06
N ILE A 74 10.61 0.13 10.75
CA ILE A 74 11.15 1.18 9.86
C ILE A 74 10.11 2.29 9.67
N ALA A 75 8.84 1.93 9.44
CA ALA A 75 7.75 2.89 9.27
C ALA A 75 7.63 3.81 10.50
N ILE A 76 7.66 3.25 11.72
CA ILE A 76 7.62 4.01 12.96
C ILE A 76 8.82 4.96 13.06
N LYS A 77 10.04 4.51 12.73
CA LYS A 77 11.22 5.38 12.74
C LYS A 77 11.10 6.54 11.76
N ILE A 78 10.61 6.28 10.55
CA ILE A 78 10.31 7.34 9.56
C ILE A 78 9.31 8.34 10.14
N LEU A 79 8.21 7.86 10.71
CA LEU A 79 7.16 8.71 11.29
C LEU A 79 7.67 9.54 12.47
N VAL A 80 8.51 8.98 13.34
CA VAL A 80 9.08 9.72 14.49
C VAL A 80 9.95 10.88 14.02
N VAL A 81 10.81 10.68 13.02
CA VAL A 81 11.64 11.78 12.47
C VAL A 81 10.76 12.79 11.75
N TYR A 82 9.79 12.32 10.96
CA TYR A 82 8.84 13.17 10.24
C TYR A 82 8.01 14.07 11.17
N ILE A 83 7.54 13.55 12.31
CA ILE A 83 6.78 14.34 13.29
C ILE A 83 7.65 15.36 14.02
N LYS A 84 8.92 15.01 14.30
CA LYS A 84 9.87 15.92 14.98
C LYS A 84 10.38 17.03 14.07
N HIS A 85 10.49 16.75 12.78
CA HIS A 85 11.07 17.64 11.79
C HIS A 85 10.16 17.72 10.55
N PRO A 86 8.91 18.22 10.70
CA PRO A 86 7.94 18.24 9.62
C PRO A 86 8.41 19.10 8.45
N GLU A 87 9.27 20.09 8.66
CA GLU A 87 9.84 20.97 7.64
C GLU A 87 10.71 20.25 6.59
N LEU A 88 11.32 19.12 6.95
CA LEU A 88 12.33 18.47 6.13
C LEU A 88 11.76 17.79 4.88
N SER A 89 12.56 17.82 3.82
CA SER A 89 12.35 17.02 2.62
C SER A 89 12.61 15.53 2.87
N GLU A 90 12.07 14.66 2.01
CA GLU A 90 12.28 13.21 2.09
C GLU A 90 13.77 12.82 1.96
N ASP A 91 14.57 13.61 1.23
CA ASP A 91 16.02 13.47 1.13
C ASP A 91 16.74 13.75 2.45
N GLU A 92 16.31 14.80 3.17
CA GLU A 92 16.84 15.16 4.47
C GLU A 92 16.43 14.14 5.55
N LEU A 93 15.16 13.70 5.52
CA LEU A 93 14.64 12.63 6.38
C LEU A 93 15.44 11.32 6.21
N SER A 94 15.66 10.91 4.96
CA SER A 94 16.50 9.75 4.63
C SER A 94 17.92 9.90 5.21
N SER A 95 18.51 11.08 5.05
CA SER A 95 19.85 11.38 5.55
C SER A 95 19.95 11.29 7.08
N ILE A 96 18.95 11.81 7.80
CA ILE A 96 18.88 11.74 9.27
C ILE A 96 18.70 10.30 9.73
N LEU A 97 17.76 9.55 9.14
CA LEU A 97 17.51 8.15 9.48
C LEU A 97 18.76 7.28 9.29
N ARG A 98 19.53 7.53 8.23
CA ARG A 98 20.80 6.86 7.98
C ARG A 98 21.85 7.22 9.02
N ARG A 99 22.02 8.51 9.34
CA ARG A 99 23.08 9.00 10.24
C ARG A 99 22.82 8.69 11.71
N GLU A 100 21.59 8.87 12.17
CA GLU A 100 21.26 8.82 13.60
C GLU A 100 20.69 7.46 14.05
N GLN A 101 20.03 6.73 13.14
CA GLN A 101 19.30 5.50 13.50
C GLN A 101 19.80 4.26 12.77
N ASN A 102 20.86 4.40 11.96
CA ASN A 102 21.42 3.35 11.09
C ASN A 102 20.34 2.65 10.23
N VAL A 103 19.34 3.41 9.77
CA VAL A 103 18.27 2.92 8.91
C VAL A 103 18.53 3.39 7.49
N ASN A 104 18.72 2.45 6.57
CA ASN A 104 18.91 2.76 5.15
C ASN A 104 17.57 2.69 4.41
N VAL A 105 16.94 3.85 4.21
CA VAL A 105 15.70 4.00 3.44
C VAL A 105 15.91 5.01 2.33
N SER A 106 15.36 4.76 1.14
CA SER A 106 15.44 5.74 0.06
C SER A 106 14.40 6.85 0.26
N PRO A 107 14.66 8.07 -0.23
CA PRO A 107 13.66 9.15 -0.25
C PRO A 107 12.35 8.70 -0.90
N SER A 108 12.44 7.94 -2.01
CA SER A 108 11.28 7.39 -2.71
C SER A 108 10.44 6.43 -1.86
N MET A 109 11.05 5.67 -0.95
CA MET A 109 10.35 4.78 -0.03
C MET A 109 9.60 5.57 1.04
N ILE A 110 10.19 6.67 1.52
CA ILE A 110 9.53 7.62 2.43
C ILE A 110 8.33 8.27 1.71
N THR A 111 8.50 8.78 0.49
CA THR A 111 7.41 9.38 -0.29
C THR A 111 6.26 8.39 -0.50
N LYS A 112 6.55 7.13 -0.85
CA LYS A 112 5.53 6.08 -1.00
C LYS A 112 4.77 5.83 0.30
N LEU A 113 5.47 5.70 1.43
CA LEU A 113 4.84 5.53 2.74
C LEU A 113 3.92 6.71 3.08
N LEU A 114 4.43 7.94 2.98
CA LEU A 114 3.69 9.14 3.34
C LEU A 114 2.48 9.36 2.41
N SER A 115 2.65 9.19 1.10
CA SER A 115 1.55 9.33 0.13
C SER A 115 0.45 8.29 0.34
N PHE A 116 0.81 7.02 0.57
CA PHE A 116 -0.13 5.94 0.79
C PHE A 116 -1.01 6.18 2.03
N HIS A 117 -0.45 6.76 3.08
CA HIS A 117 -1.19 7.11 4.30
C HIS A 117 -1.79 8.54 4.28
N GLY A 118 -1.71 9.25 3.15
CA GLY A 118 -2.26 10.61 3.02
C GLY A 118 -1.56 11.66 3.90
N LEU A 119 -0.28 11.43 4.22
CA LEU A 119 0.54 12.25 5.12
C LEU A 119 1.41 13.27 4.39
N LEU A 120 1.44 13.29 3.05
CA LEU A 120 2.16 14.33 2.31
C LEU A 120 1.62 15.73 2.67
N LYS A 121 2.52 16.70 2.81
CA LYS A 121 2.15 18.10 3.08
C LYS A 121 1.18 18.63 2.04
N LYS A 122 0.11 19.28 2.49
CA LYS A 122 -0.90 19.92 1.61
C LYS A 122 -0.62 21.42 1.37
N THR A 123 0.21 22.05 2.19
CA THR A 123 0.57 23.47 2.09
C THR A 123 2.08 23.62 2.09
N PRO A 124 2.67 24.35 1.14
CA PRO A 124 4.10 24.68 1.17
C PRO A 124 4.40 25.55 2.40
N ASP A 125 5.62 25.42 2.92
CA ASP A 125 6.03 26.11 4.14
C ASP A 125 5.84 27.63 3.96
N SER A 126 5.04 28.22 4.85
CA SER A 126 4.88 29.67 4.89
C SER A 126 6.22 30.26 5.32
N ARG A 127 6.92 30.90 4.39
CA ARG A 127 8.14 31.65 4.68
C ARG A 127 7.83 32.66 5.79
N ARG A 128 8.45 32.51 6.95
CA ARG A 128 8.50 33.53 8.00
C ARG A 128 9.64 34.49 7.73
#